data_AF-A0A2P2FF72-F1
#
_entry.id   AF-A0A2P2FF72-F1
#
_cell.length_a   1.000
_cell.length_b   1.000
_cell.length_c   1.000
_cell.angle_alpha   90.00
_cell.angle_beta   90.00
_cell.angle_gamma   90.00
#
_symmetry.space_group_name_H-M   'P 1'
#
loop_
_entity.id
_entity.type
_entity.pdbx_description
1 polymer ?
#
loop_
_entity_poly.entity_id
_entity_poly.type
_entity_poly.pdbx_seq_one_letter_code
_entity_poly.pdbx_strand_id
1 'polypeptide(L)'
;MADGTITYDYGVIEECVSMMINKANEIENQAGELETDVKRIMVDWQGSTADAYNQLANDLRSDIESNKGNLDNLRKSLEQAAQNMQQADASGSRSMN
;
A
#
# COMPACT_ATOMS: atom_id res chain seq x y z
N MET A 1 17.59 14.43 31.94
CA MET A 1 17.41 13.22 31.12
C MET A 1 16.33 13.57 30.12
N ALA A 2 16.67 13.76 28.85
CA ALA A 2 15.66 13.99 27.82
C ALA A 2 14.79 12.73 27.80
N ASP A 3 13.53 12.90 28.22
CA ASP A 3 12.55 11.83 28.30
C ASP A 3 12.40 11.25 26.89
N GLY A 4 13.01 10.09 26.69
CA GLY A 4 13.03 9.37 25.42
C GLY A 4 11.71 8.69 25.11
N THR A 5 10.60 9.15 25.71
CA THR A 5 9.25 8.85 25.24
C THR A 5 9.10 9.48 23.86
N ILE A 6 9.51 8.71 22.85
CA ILE A 6 8.94 8.86 21.53
C ILE A 6 7.43 8.66 21.73
N THR A 7 6.72 9.77 21.88
CA THR A 7 5.27 9.77 22.02
C THR A 7 4.76 9.48 20.62
N TYR A 8 4.66 8.19 20.28
CA TYR A 8 4.24 7.77 18.96
C TYR A 8 2.77 8.20 18.76
N ASP A 9 2.54 9.02 17.74
CA ASP A 9 1.18 9.42 17.36
C ASP A 9 0.56 8.28 16.53
N TYR A 10 -0.08 7.35 17.24
CA TYR A 10 -0.77 6.21 16.65
C TYR A 10 -1.85 6.66 15.64
N GLY A 11 -2.40 7.87 15.78
CA GLY A 11 -3.34 8.45 14.83
C GLY A 11 -2.68 8.76 13.48
N VAL A 12 -1.46 9.29 13.50
CA VAL A 12 -0.68 9.57 12.27
C VAL A 12 -0.31 8.27 11.54
N ILE A 13 -0.03 7.19 12.28
CA ILE A 13 0.25 5.88 11.67
C ILE A 13 -0.99 5.33 10.96
N GLU A 14 -2.16 5.37 11.61
CA GLU A 14 -3.43 4.95 11.00
C GLU A 14 -3.81 5.82 9.79
N GLU A 15 -3.56 7.12 9.86
CA GLU A 15 -3.80 8.05 8.76
C GLU A 15 -2.87 7.75 7.57
N CYS A 16 -1.58 7.52 7.81
CA CYS A 16 -0.62 7.15 6.77
C CYS A 16 -1.01 5.84 6.08
N VAL A 17 -1.42 4.83 6.85
CA VAL A 17 -1.91 3.56 6.31
C VAL A 17 -3.16 3.78 5.45
N SER A 18 -4.11 4.57 5.95
CA SER A 18 -5.34 4.89 5.21
C SER A 18 -5.05 5.63 3.90
N MET A 19 -4.12 6.58 3.91
CA MET A 19 -3.67 7.27 2.69
C MET A 19 -3.01 6.32 1.69
N MET A 20 -2.17 5.39 2.16
CA MET A 20 -1.51 4.41 1.29
C MET A 20 -2.53 3.49 0.61
N ILE A 21 -3.54 3.00 1.35
CA ILE A 21 -4.63 2.18 0.79
C ILE A 21 -5.41 2.98 -0.26
N ASN A 22 -5.75 4.24 0.05
CA ASN A 22 -6.48 5.09 -0.87
C ASN A 22 -5.70 5.33 -2.17
N LYS A 23 -4.38 5.56 -2.09
CA LYS A 23 -3.56 5.71 -3.29
C LYS A 23 -3.34 4.41 -4.07
N ALA A 24 -3.27 3.27 -3.39
CA ALA A 24 -3.24 1.97 -4.07
C ALA A 24 -4.52 1.74 -4.89
N ASN A 25 -5.69 2.03 -4.31
CA ASN A 25 -6.98 1.91 -5.01
C ASN A 25 -7.11 2.91 -6.17
N GLU A 26 -6.62 4.14 -6.02
CA GLU A 26 -6.58 5.10 -7.14
C GLU A 26 -5.70 4.61 -8.30
N ILE A 27 -4.52 4.08 -8.01
CA ILE A 27 -3.60 3.52 -9.03
C ILE A 27 -4.25 2.33 -9.75
N GLU A 28 -4.91 1.44 -9.01
CA GLU A 28 -5.66 0.31 -9.56
C GLU A 28 -6.77 0.77 -10.52
N ASN A 29 -7.54 1.78 -10.12
CA ASN A 29 -8.59 2.35 -10.97
C ASN A 29 -8.02 2.99 -12.24
N GLN A 30 -6.96 3.80 -12.11
CA GLN A 30 -6.29 4.45 -13.26
C GLN A 30 -5.70 3.43 -14.23
N ALA A 31 -5.16 2.32 -13.74
CA ALA A 31 -4.66 1.24 -14.59
C ALA A 31 -5.79 0.51 -15.33
N GLY A 32 -6.93 0.26 -14.67
CA GLY A 32 -8.10 -0.33 -15.30
C GLY A 32 -8.75 0.59 -16.35
N GLU A 33 -8.78 1.90 -16.10
CA GLU A 33 -9.19 2.91 -17.08
C GLU A 33 -8.25 2.91 -18.29
N LEU A 34 -6.94 2.91 -18.06
CA LEU A 34 -5.93 2.85 -19.12
C LEU A 34 -6.07 1.57 -19.96
N GLU A 35 -6.27 0.41 -19.34
CA GLU A 35 -6.50 -0.86 -20.04
C GLU A 35 -7.74 -0.78 -20.95
N THR A 36 -8.82 -0.18 -20.45
CA THR A 36 -10.08 -0.02 -21.18
C THR A 36 -9.92 0.93 -22.36
N ASP A 37 -9.26 2.07 -22.16
CA ASP A 37 -9.02 3.06 -23.21
C ASP A 37 -8.09 2.51 -24.29
N VAL A 38 -7.04 1.78 -23.90
CA VAL A 38 -6.15 1.09 -24.83
C VAL A 38 -6.93 0.04 -25.62
N LYS A 39 -7.71 -0.84 -24.98
CA LYS A 39 -8.55 -1.82 -25.69
C LYS A 39 -9.49 -1.16 -26.69
N ARG A 40 -10.05 0.02 -26.38
CA ARG A 40 -10.89 0.80 -27.29
C ARG A 40 -10.09 1.35 -28.48
N ILE A 41 -8.90 1.89 -28.27
CA ILE A 41 -8.04 2.45 -29.32
C ILE A 41 -7.45 1.34 -30.20
N MET A 42 -7.14 0.19 -29.59
CA MET A 42 -6.46 -0.93 -30.23
C MET A 42 -7.38 -1.85 -31.06
N VAL A 43 -8.69 -1.60 -31.11
CA VAL A 43 -9.64 -2.40 -31.92
C VAL A 43 -9.20 -2.53 -33.38
N ASP A 44 -8.50 -1.51 -33.91
CA ASP A 44 -7.99 -1.48 -35.29
C ASP A 44 -6.49 -1.84 -35.41
N TRP A 45 -5.79 -2.07 -34.30
CA TRP A 45 -4.38 -2.46 -34.29
C TRP A 45 -4.23 -3.97 -34.24
N GLN A 46 -3.74 -4.56 -35.34
CA GLN A 46 -3.43 -5.99 -35.44
C GLN A 46 -1.93 -6.25 -35.39
N GLY A 47 -1.55 -7.46 -34.93
CA GLY A 47 -0.16 -7.94 -34.97
C GLY A 47 0.62 -7.68 -33.68
N SER A 48 1.94 -7.79 -33.77
CA SER A 48 2.87 -7.83 -32.62
C SER A 48 2.80 -6.63 -31.68
N THR A 49 2.32 -5.47 -32.16
CA THR A 49 2.12 -4.27 -31.31
C THR A 49 0.97 -4.44 -30.34
N ALA A 50 -0.11 -5.13 -30.73
CA ALA A 50 -1.23 -5.45 -29.84
C ALA A 50 -0.83 -6.46 -28.77
N ASP A 51 -0.05 -7.47 -29.15
CA ASP A 51 0.47 -8.46 -28.21
C ASP A 51 1.41 -7.83 -27.18
N ALA A 52 2.34 -6.96 -27.63
CA ALA A 52 3.25 -6.25 -26.74
C ALA A 52 2.52 -5.33 -25.75
N TYR A 53 1.47 -4.65 -26.20
CA TYR A 53 0.68 -3.77 -25.32
C TYR A 53 -0.16 -4.56 -24.31
N ASN A 54 -0.80 -5.65 -24.74
CA ASN A 54 -1.52 -6.54 -23.83
C ASN A 54 -0.58 -7.10 -22.76
N GLN A 55 0.65 -7.45 -23.15
CA GLN A 55 1.67 -7.91 -22.21
C GLN A 55 2.06 -6.80 -21.22
N LEU A 56 2.32 -5.58 -21.71
CA LEU A 56 2.64 -4.43 -20.85
C LEU A 56 1.49 -4.12 -19.86
N ALA A 57 0.24 -4.20 -20.31
CA ALA A 57 -0.93 -3.99 -19.44
C ALA A 57 -1.05 -5.07 -18.36
N ASN A 58 -0.79 -6.34 -18.72
CA ASN A 58 -0.77 -7.45 -17.76
C ASN A 58 0.36 -7.29 -16.73
N ASP A 59 1.55 -6.89 -17.17
CA ASP A 59 2.71 -6.66 -16.29
C ASP A 59 2.41 -5.52 -15.31
N LEU A 60 1.87 -4.40 -15.80
CA LEU A 60 1.45 -3.27 -14.96
C LEU A 60 0.42 -3.69 -13.91
N ARG A 61 -0.57 -4.51 -14.29
CA ARG A 61 -1.57 -5.03 -13.36
C ARG A 61 -0.91 -5.89 -12.28
N SER A 62 0.01 -6.77 -12.67
CA SER A 62 0.75 -7.62 -11.72
C SER A 62 1.58 -6.80 -10.74
N ASP A 63 2.22 -5.72 -11.21
CA ASP A 63 3.01 -4.83 -10.36
C ASP A 63 2.14 -4.07 -9.35
N ILE A 64 0.94 -3.63 -9.76
CA ILE A 64 -0.01 -2.96 -8.87
C ILE A 64 -0.53 -3.92 -7.80
N GLU A 65 -0.89 -5.15 -8.17
CA GLU A 65 -1.31 -6.18 -7.22
C GLU A 65 -0.19 -6.51 -6.20
N SER A 66 1.05 -6.63 -6.67
CA SER A 66 2.23 -6.83 -5.82
C SER A 66 2.43 -5.67 -4.85
N ASN A 67 2.35 -4.42 -5.33
CA ASN A 67 2.47 -3.23 -4.51
C ASN A 67 1.36 -3.14 -3.44
N LYS A 68 0.13 -3.50 -3.78
CA LYS A 68 -0.99 -3.58 -2.83
C LYS A 68 -0.70 -4.61 -1.73
N GLY A 69 -0.17 -5.78 -2.11
CA GLY A 69 0.27 -6.80 -1.16
C GLY A 69 1.38 -6.30 -0.23
N ASN A 70 2.36 -5.56 -0.76
CA ASN A 70 3.43 -4.95 0.04
C ASN A 70 2.91 -3.91 1.02
N LEU A 71 1.94 -3.08 0.61
CA LEU A 71 1.30 -2.09 1.48
C LEU A 71 0.49 -2.75 2.60
N ASP A 72 -0.22 -3.85 2.32
CA ASP A 72 -0.94 -4.61 3.35
C ASP A 72 0.03 -5.28 4.34
N ASN A 73 1.16 -5.80 3.87
CA ASN A 73 2.21 -6.34 4.72
C ASN A 73 2.86 -5.26 5.59
N LEU A 74 3.11 -4.08 5.03
CA LEU A 74 3.65 -2.94 5.77
C LEU A 74 2.67 -2.49 6.85
N ARG A 75 1.38 -2.39 6.52
CA ARG A 75 0.31 -2.10 7.47
C ARG A 75 0.31 -3.11 8.63
N LYS A 76 0.29 -4.41 8.34
CA LYS A 76 0.32 -5.46 9.38
C LYS A 76 1.55 -5.34 10.27
N SER A 77 2.71 -5.06 9.67
CA SER A 77 3.96 -4.86 10.42
C SER A 77 3.90 -3.63 11.34
N LEU A 78 3.29 -2.54 10.86
CA LEU A 78 3.08 -1.32 11.65
C LEU A 78 2.07 -1.54 12.79
N GLU A 79 0.94 -2.19 12.52
CA GLU A 79 -0.05 -2.55 13.55
C GLU A 79 0.58 -3.45 14.63
N GLN A 80 1.39 -4.43 14.23
CA GLN A 80 2.07 -5.33 15.15
C GLN A 80 3.16 -4.61 15.96
N ALA A 81 3.93 -3.73 15.33
CA ALA A 81 4.91 -2.90 16.04
C ALA A 81 4.22 -1.99 17.07
N ALA A 82 3.11 -1.36 16.70
CA ALA A 82 2.30 -0.53 17.59
C ALA A 82 1.77 -1.32 18.79
N GLN A 83 1.22 -2.52 18.58
CA GLN A 83 0.73 -3.39 19.66
C GLN A 83 1.86 -3.82 20.61
N ASN A 84 3.01 -4.22 20.07
CA ASN A 84 4.17 -4.61 20.87
C ASN A 84 4.68 -3.44 21.72
N MET A 85 4.68 -2.22 21.17
CA MET A 85 5.09 -1.01 21.87
C MET A 85 4.11 -0.61 22.97
N GLN A 86 2.79 -0.66 22.69
CA GLN A 86 1.77 -0.42 23.71
C GLN A 86 1.89 -1.38 24.90
N GLN A 87 2.21 -2.66 24.64
CA GLN A 87 2.44 -3.65 25.70
C GLN A 87 3.72 -3.35 26.49
N ALA A 88 4.80 -2.92 25.82
CA ALA A 88 6.05 -2.55 26.47
C ALA A 88 5.87 -1.35 27.42
N ASP A 89 5.18 -0.29 26.97
CA ASP A 89 4.88 0.89 27.79
C ASP A 89 4.00 0.54 29.00
N ALA A 90 2.96 -0.27 28.81
CA ALA A 90 2.09 -0.73 29.89
C ALA A 90 2.85 -1.60 30.92
N SER A 91 3.85 -2.36 30.49
CA SER A 91 4.68 -3.19 31.36
C SER A 91 5.73 -2.36 32.10
N GLY A 92 6.33 -1.38 31.44
CA GLY A 92 7.27 -0.44 32.02
C GLY A 92 6.64 0.46 33.09
N SER A 93 5.42 0.95 32.85
CA SER A 93 4.70 1.78 33.84
C SER A 93 4.24 0.99 35.06
N ARG A 94 3.94 -0.31 34.90
CA ARG A 94 3.64 -1.21 36.04
C ARG A 94 4.86 -1.55 36.89
N SER A 95 6.07 -1.51 36.33
CA SER A 95 7.31 -1.80 37.08
C SER A 95 7.82 -0.60 37.89
N MET A 96 7.26 0.60 37.68
CA MET A 96 7.65 1.84 38.38
C MET A 96 6.69 2.24 39.53
N ASN A 97 5.64 1.45 39.82
CA ASN A 97 4.78 1.60 40.99
C ASN A 97 5.03 0.51 42.03
#